data_AF-A0A498E0K4-F1
#
_entry.id   AF-A0A498E0K4-F1
#
_cell.length_a   1.000
_cell.length_b   1.000
_cell.length_c   1.000
_cell.angle_alpha   90.00
_cell.angle_beta   90.00
_cell.angle_gamma   90.00
#
_symmetry.space_group_name_H-M   'P 1'
#
loop_
_entity.id
_entity.type
_entity.pdbx_description
1 polymer ?
#
loop_
_entity_poly.entity_id
_entity_poly.type
_entity_poly.pdbx_seq_one_letter_code
_entity_poly.pdbx_strand_id
1 'polypeptide(L)'
;MNTIKPSDWNMVGLLGAARGARGDRGELVGTEHLLVAMTAARGAVRQALADEGLTRTTAAAIVRERDGKDDAWRTVDHGDAAGVASTDVLGEDGEERVRLTGAAADAVTAAMEHAERAGAAKLGVEHLLRALLEEDNRAGEVLALCGTSPRAVRARLDGTPAPPPGGADDPLPTLLHPTREVLLGRAHYQRATFWRRWLLRRIAVNWASRPAWWVRMETYEQAHRLGARPTAPGTEHVLLAVLATYEVALRYPHLTAEDASRTGYEGGRRLAEAGLDHATVHAAVAGGHVALAADARPVAEYLDETERETREGGGDPGTGPLVERLLREPTRAGQLFDALGRR
;
A
#
# COMPACT_ATOMS: atom_id res chain seq x y z
N MET A 1 -8.82 37.47 -18.10
CA MET A 1 -8.45 37.40 -16.66
C MET A 1 -9.45 36.45 -16.03
N ASN A 2 -9.04 35.19 -15.79
CA ASN A 2 -9.87 34.22 -15.08
C ASN A 2 -10.10 34.74 -13.65
N THR A 3 -11.32 34.58 -13.15
CA THR A 3 -11.67 35.08 -11.83
C THR A 3 -11.21 34.04 -10.82
N ILE A 4 -10.19 34.35 -10.02
CA ILE A 4 -9.65 33.40 -9.04
C ILE A 4 -10.78 33.04 -8.06
N LYS A 5 -11.26 31.80 -8.12
CA LYS A 5 -12.28 31.30 -7.19
C LYS A 5 -11.65 31.01 -5.83
N PRO A 6 -12.31 31.37 -4.72
CA PRO A 6 -11.82 31.04 -3.40
C PRO A 6 -11.74 29.52 -3.22
N SER A 7 -10.61 29.07 -2.68
CA SER A 7 -10.37 27.67 -2.37
C SER A 7 -11.19 27.23 -1.15
N ASP A 8 -11.57 25.95 -1.08
CA ASP A 8 -12.01 25.40 0.19
C ASP A 8 -10.82 25.11 1.10
N TRP A 9 -11.00 25.16 2.42
CA TRP A 9 -9.95 24.90 3.42
C TRP A 9 -9.24 23.55 3.21
N ASN A 10 -9.91 22.61 2.56
CA ASN A 10 -9.36 21.32 2.18
C ASN A 10 -8.25 21.41 1.11
N MET A 11 -8.26 22.43 0.23
CA MET A 11 -7.24 22.64 -0.80
C MET A 11 -5.92 23.15 -0.21
N VAL A 12 -5.96 24.12 0.71
CA VAL A 12 -4.77 24.58 1.44
C VAL A 12 -4.12 23.42 2.22
N GLY A 13 -4.94 22.62 2.92
CA GLY A 13 -4.47 21.42 3.59
C GLY A 13 -3.88 20.36 2.64
N LEU A 14 -4.41 20.27 1.41
CA LEU A 14 -3.92 19.36 0.38
C LEU A 14 -2.54 19.78 -0.14
N LEU A 15 -2.30 21.06 -0.40
CA LEU A 15 -0.99 21.55 -0.85
C LEU A 15 0.09 21.31 0.21
N GLY A 16 -0.23 21.57 1.48
CA GLY A 16 0.68 21.26 2.59
C GLY A 16 0.97 19.77 2.72
N ALA A 17 -0.01 18.91 2.46
CA ALA A 17 0.17 17.47 2.42
C ALA A 17 0.98 17.01 1.20
N ALA A 18 0.81 17.63 0.03
CA ALA A 18 1.57 17.34 -1.18
C ALA A 18 3.05 17.73 -1.02
N ARG A 19 3.32 18.89 -0.39
CA ARG A 19 4.67 19.30 0.03
C ARG A 19 5.29 18.29 0.98
N GLY A 20 4.51 17.71 1.89
CA GLY A 20 4.97 16.65 2.78
C GLY A 20 5.27 15.33 2.04
N ALA A 21 4.47 15.00 1.01
CA ALA A 21 4.67 13.80 0.19
C ALA A 21 5.96 13.87 -0.65
N ARG A 22 6.30 15.06 -1.16
CA ARG A 22 7.56 15.37 -1.85
C ARG A 22 8.81 15.11 -1.01
N GLY A 23 8.71 15.24 0.31
CA GLY A 23 9.85 15.17 1.21
C GLY A 23 10.89 16.26 0.93
N ASP A 24 12.13 16.04 1.37
CA ASP A 24 13.20 17.04 1.29
C ASP A 24 13.97 17.01 -0.06
N ARG A 25 13.65 16.08 -0.97
CA ARG A 25 14.51 15.74 -2.12
C ARG A 25 14.17 16.39 -3.46
N GLY A 26 12.92 16.74 -3.76
CA GLY A 26 12.56 17.32 -5.06
C GLY A 26 12.06 18.75 -4.89
N GLU A 27 12.57 19.77 -5.57
CA GLU A 27 12.22 21.18 -5.26
C GLU A 27 10.76 21.57 -5.57
N LEU A 28 10.07 20.78 -6.40
CA LEU A 28 8.75 21.08 -6.94
C LEU A 28 7.71 20.02 -6.54
N VAL A 29 6.47 20.46 -6.31
CA VAL A 29 5.30 19.60 -6.10
C VAL A 29 4.72 19.23 -7.47
N GLY A 30 4.92 17.98 -7.86
CA GLY A 30 4.37 17.38 -9.09
C GLY A 30 2.95 16.82 -8.96
N THR A 31 2.40 16.35 -10.08
CA THR A 31 1.04 15.75 -10.15
C THR A 31 0.89 14.51 -9.27
N GLU A 32 1.92 13.68 -9.18
CA GLU A 32 2.04 12.51 -8.31
C GLU A 32 1.94 12.88 -6.82
N HIS A 33 2.50 14.03 -6.43
CA HIS A 33 2.47 14.51 -5.05
C HIS A 33 1.08 15.01 -4.65
N LEU A 34 0.39 15.69 -5.58
CA LEU A 34 -1.01 16.08 -5.41
C LEU A 34 -1.90 14.84 -5.25
N LEU A 35 -1.69 13.81 -6.08
CA LEU A 35 -2.42 12.55 -5.96
C LEU A 35 -2.18 11.86 -4.61
N VAL A 36 -0.92 11.77 -4.15
CA VAL A 36 -0.61 11.23 -2.80
C VAL A 36 -1.34 12.03 -1.72
N ALA A 37 -1.39 13.36 -1.80
CA ALA A 37 -2.12 14.17 -0.83
C ALA A 37 -3.63 13.88 -0.82
N MET A 38 -4.23 13.64 -1.98
CA MET A 38 -5.66 13.29 -2.10
C MET A 38 -6.03 11.99 -1.40
N THR A 39 -5.13 11.01 -1.35
CA THR A 39 -5.37 9.76 -0.60
C THR A 39 -5.50 9.98 0.92
N ALA A 40 -5.07 11.13 1.42
CA ALA A 40 -5.24 11.55 2.81
C ALA A 40 -6.41 12.54 3.03
N ALA A 41 -7.03 13.03 1.94
CA ALA A 41 -8.17 13.93 2.01
C ALA A 41 -9.39 13.24 2.64
N ARG A 42 -10.38 14.01 3.09
CA ARG A 42 -11.65 13.46 3.60
C ARG A 42 -12.67 13.38 2.47
N GLY A 43 -13.61 12.44 2.56
CA GLY A 43 -14.78 12.36 1.68
C GLY A 43 -14.62 11.43 0.47
N ALA A 44 -15.47 11.67 -0.54
CA ALA A 44 -15.67 10.80 -1.70
C ALA A 44 -14.39 10.57 -2.52
N VAL A 45 -13.52 11.57 -2.64
CA VAL A 45 -12.25 11.45 -3.36
C VAL A 45 -11.37 10.35 -2.77
N ARG A 46 -11.15 10.37 -1.45
CA ARG A 46 -10.35 9.34 -0.79
C ARG A 46 -11.00 7.97 -0.92
N GLN A 47 -12.33 7.89 -0.85
CA GLN A 47 -13.03 6.63 -1.00
C GLN A 47 -12.88 6.07 -2.42
N ALA A 48 -13.07 6.90 -3.44
CA ALA A 48 -12.94 6.51 -4.85
C ALA A 48 -11.53 6.01 -5.18
N LEU A 49 -10.48 6.70 -4.72
CA LEU A 49 -9.10 6.24 -4.85
C LEU A 49 -8.87 4.94 -4.09
N ALA A 50 -9.35 4.87 -2.84
CA ALA A 50 -9.20 3.70 -2.01
C ALA A 50 -9.90 2.48 -2.63
N ASP A 51 -11.09 2.60 -3.19
CA ASP A 51 -11.84 1.51 -3.84
C ASP A 51 -11.07 0.93 -5.03
N GLU A 52 -10.31 1.76 -5.75
CA GLU A 52 -9.43 1.37 -6.86
C GLU A 52 -8.04 0.89 -6.41
N GLY A 53 -7.83 0.67 -5.11
CA GLY A 53 -6.55 0.18 -4.57
C GLY A 53 -5.49 1.26 -4.37
N LEU A 54 -5.76 2.50 -4.76
CA LEU A 54 -4.86 3.62 -4.51
C LEU A 54 -5.07 4.17 -3.10
N THR A 55 -4.16 3.80 -2.20
CA THR A 55 -4.15 4.32 -0.83
C THR A 55 -2.93 5.19 -0.61
N ARG A 56 -2.89 5.90 0.52
CA ARG A 56 -1.71 6.71 0.87
C ARG A 56 -0.44 5.87 0.93
N THR A 57 -0.55 4.64 1.42
CA THR A 57 0.58 3.72 1.53
C THR A 57 1.11 3.34 0.16
N THR A 58 0.22 2.96 -0.78
CA THR A 58 0.62 2.51 -2.11
C THR A 58 1.14 3.67 -2.96
N ALA A 59 0.42 4.79 -2.99
CA ALA A 59 0.84 5.98 -3.73
C ALA A 59 2.20 6.52 -3.24
N ALA A 60 2.39 6.64 -1.91
CA ALA A 60 3.66 7.12 -1.36
C ALA A 60 4.81 6.11 -1.49
N ALA A 61 4.52 4.81 -1.64
CA ALA A 61 5.53 3.82 -1.95
C ALA A 61 6.07 4.01 -3.37
N ILE A 62 5.16 4.10 -4.34
CA ILE A 62 5.48 4.27 -5.76
C ILE A 62 6.27 5.55 -5.98
N VAL A 63 5.80 6.69 -5.45
CA VAL A 63 6.48 7.98 -5.62
C VAL A 63 7.89 7.92 -5.06
N ARG A 64 8.08 7.41 -3.83
CA ARG A 64 9.42 7.29 -3.23
C ARG A 64 10.37 6.35 -3.98
N GLU A 65 9.86 5.30 -4.61
CA GLU A 65 10.67 4.35 -5.38
C GLU A 65 11.15 4.94 -6.71
N ARG A 66 10.34 5.83 -7.30
CA ARG A 66 10.62 6.51 -8.57
C ARG A 66 11.43 7.79 -8.37
N ASP A 67 11.25 8.47 -7.24
CA ASP A 67 11.97 9.70 -6.90
C ASP A 67 13.49 9.49 -6.88
N GLY A 68 14.22 10.37 -7.56
CA GLY A 68 15.69 10.34 -7.64
C GLY A 68 16.26 9.38 -8.67
N LYS A 69 15.42 8.80 -9.54
CA LYS A 69 15.83 8.02 -10.71
C LYS A 69 15.41 8.78 -11.97
N ASP A 70 16.38 9.39 -12.67
CA ASP A 70 16.12 10.37 -13.73
C ASP A 70 15.24 9.85 -14.89
N ASP A 71 15.29 8.55 -15.19
CA ASP A 71 14.49 7.90 -16.24
C ASP A 71 13.30 7.08 -15.71
N ALA A 72 12.95 7.23 -14.43
CA ALA A 72 11.93 6.39 -13.81
C ALA A 72 10.50 6.78 -14.15
N TRP A 73 10.24 8.02 -14.56
CA TRP A 73 8.92 8.47 -14.98
C TRP A 73 8.87 8.51 -16.50
N ARG A 74 7.84 7.89 -17.09
CA ARG A 74 7.62 7.97 -18.55
C ARG A 74 7.05 9.33 -18.93
N THR A 75 6.17 9.86 -18.09
CA THR A 75 5.59 11.20 -18.27
C THR A 75 6.50 12.23 -17.62
N VAL A 76 6.89 13.23 -18.40
CA VAL A 76 7.64 14.37 -17.88
C VAL A 76 6.65 15.41 -17.38
N ASP A 77 6.76 15.78 -16.11
CA ASP A 77 6.11 16.99 -15.61
C ASP A 77 6.83 18.17 -16.28
N HIS A 78 6.35 18.60 -17.45
CA HIS A 78 6.94 19.72 -18.18
C HIS A 78 6.80 21.02 -17.37
N GLY A 79 7.88 21.79 -17.29
CA GLY A 79 7.91 23.11 -16.66
C GLY A 79 9.35 23.61 -16.52
N ASP A 80 9.53 24.94 -16.60
CA ASP A 80 10.81 25.59 -16.32
C ASP A 80 11.44 25.04 -15.03
N ALA A 81 12.77 24.92 -14.98
CA ALA A 81 13.51 24.46 -13.78
C ALA A 81 13.13 25.24 -12.50
N ALA A 82 12.59 26.45 -12.64
CA ALA A 82 12.08 27.25 -11.54
C ALA A 82 10.76 26.72 -10.94
N GLY A 83 9.87 26.12 -11.72
CA GLY A 83 8.49 25.82 -11.31
C GLY A 83 7.61 27.06 -11.07
N VAL A 84 6.31 26.83 -10.89
CA VAL A 84 5.28 27.88 -10.75
C VAL A 84 4.95 28.07 -9.27
N ALA A 85 4.98 29.29 -8.72
CA ALA A 85 4.57 29.47 -7.33
C ALA A 85 3.06 29.21 -7.19
N SER A 86 2.65 28.48 -6.15
CA SER A 86 1.22 28.14 -6.01
C SER A 86 0.34 29.37 -5.82
N THR A 87 0.90 30.47 -5.28
CA THR A 87 0.27 31.79 -5.17
C THR A 87 0.02 32.45 -6.53
N ASP A 88 0.79 32.13 -7.57
CA ASP A 88 0.58 32.67 -8.91
C ASP A 88 -0.68 32.05 -9.57
N VAL A 89 -1.03 30.82 -9.17
CA VAL A 89 -2.20 30.09 -9.69
C VAL A 89 -3.44 30.31 -8.81
N LEU A 90 -3.27 30.22 -7.48
CA LEU A 90 -4.36 30.24 -6.51
C LEU A 90 -4.55 31.60 -5.82
N GLY A 91 -3.72 32.59 -6.10
CA GLY A 91 -3.76 33.89 -5.41
C GLY A 91 -3.50 33.74 -3.91
N GLU A 92 -4.31 34.41 -3.09
CA GLU A 92 -4.22 34.40 -1.62
C GLU A 92 -4.47 33.01 -0.99
N ASP A 93 -5.08 32.10 -1.75
CA ASP A 93 -5.32 30.71 -1.34
C ASP A 93 -4.12 29.77 -1.57
N GLY A 94 -3.05 30.27 -2.22
CA GLY A 94 -1.82 29.51 -2.43
C GLY A 94 -0.97 29.35 -1.15
N GLU A 95 -0.14 28.32 -1.10
CA GLU A 95 0.88 28.17 -0.06
C GLU A 95 2.21 28.78 -0.57
N GLU A 96 2.67 29.87 0.07
CA GLU A 96 3.88 30.62 -0.34
C GLU A 96 5.13 29.76 -0.53
N ARG A 97 5.23 28.65 0.23
CA ARG A 97 6.38 27.74 0.21
C ARG A 97 6.25 26.59 -0.79
N VAL A 98 5.15 26.55 -1.53
CA VAL A 98 4.88 25.50 -2.52
C VAL A 98 5.09 26.06 -3.92
N ARG A 99 6.02 25.44 -4.64
CA ARG A 99 6.15 25.59 -6.08
C ARG A 99 5.68 24.30 -6.75
N LEU A 100 4.89 24.45 -7.81
CA LEU A 100 4.31 23.38 -8.60
C LEU A 100 5.17 23.14 -9.84
N THR A 101 5.18 21.91 -10.32
CA THR A 101 5.58 21.65 -11.71
C THR A 101 4.58 22.32 -12.67
N GLY A 102 4.96 22.50 -13.94
CA GLY A 102 4.02 23.07 -14.93
C GLY A 102 2.76 22.21 -15.07
N ALA A 103 2.92 20.90 -15.22
CA ALA A 103 1.80 19.95 -15.26
C ALA A 103 0.90 20.02 -14.02
N ALA A 104 1.46 20.22 -12.82
CA ALA A 104 0.67 20.40 -11.60
C ALA A 104 -0.06 21.76 -11.58
N ALA A 105 0.57 22.83 -12.06
CA ALA A 105 -0.07 24.15 -12.19
C ALA A 105 -1.21 24.13 -13.22
N ASP A 106 -1.01 23.46 -14.35
CA ASP A 106 -2.01 23.27 -15.40
C ASP A 106 -3.21 22.47 -14.86
N ALA A 107 -2.96 21.39 -14.12
CA ALA A 107 -4.03 20.62 -13.48
C ALA A 107 -4.84 21.44 -12.46
N VAL A 108 -4.18 22.31 -11.67
CA VAL A 108 -4.88 23.22 -10.75
C VAL A 108 -5.72 24.24 -11.53
N THR A 109 -5.18 24.78 -12.61
CA THR A 109 -5.91 25.74 -13.48
C THR A 109 -7.14 25.08 -14.12
N ALA A 110 -6.99 23.89 -14.70
CA ALA A 110 -8.10 23.11 -15.25
C ALA A 110 -9.14 22.76 -14.18
N ALA A 111 -8.72 22.51 -12.93
CA ALA A 111 -9.62 22.28 -11.82
C ALA A 111 -10.46 23.52 -11.46
N MET A 112 -9.89 24.72 -11.57
CA MET A 112 -10.65 25.98 -11.39
C MET A 112 -11.71 26.14 -12.49
N GLU A 113 -11.36 25.84 -13.73
CA GLU A 113 -12.30 25.86 -14.85
C GLU A 113 -13.42 24.81 -14.68
N HIS A 114 -13.11 23.64 -14.13
CA HIS A 114 -14.10 22.63 -13.75
C HIS A 114 -15.08 23.17 -12.69
N ALA A 115 -14.56 23.78 -11.63
CA ALA A 115 -15.37 24.37 -10.58
C ALA A 115 -16.23 25.54 -11.10
N GLU A 116 -15.72 26.32 -12.06
CA GLU A 116 -16.47 27.35 -12.80
C GLU A 116 -17.63 26.76 -13.61
N ARG A 117 -17.34 25.81 -14.49
CA ARG A 117 -18.36 25.16 -15.34
C ARG A 117 -19.44 24.45 -14.53
N ALA A 118 -19.08 23.86 -13.38
CA ALA A 118 -20.01 23.21 -12.47
C ALA A 118 -20.83 24.19 -11.61
N GLY A 119 -20.58 25.50 -11.69
CA GLY A 119 -21.22 26.50 -10.82
C GLY A 119 -20.86 26.32 -9.34
N ALA A 120 -19.77 25.62 -9.03
CA ALA A 120 -19.36 25.35 -7.66
C ALA A 120 -18.92 26.64 -6.97
N ALA A 121 -19.37 26.86 -5.73
CA ALA A 121 -19.00 28.07 -4.97
C ALA A 121 -17.51 28.14 -4.64
N LYS A 122 -16.81 26.99 -4.61
CA LYS A 122 -15.39 26.88 -4.24
C LYS A 122 -14.68 25.82 -5.07
N LEU A 123 -13.37 26.00 -5.22
CA LEU A 123 -12.49 24.95 -5.72
C LEU A 123 -12.32 23.86 -4.63
N GLY A 124 -12.69 22.63 -4.98
CA GLY A 124 -12.61 21.46 -4.11
C GLY A 124 -11.71 20.36 -4.67
N VAL A 125 -11.28 19.45 -3.80
CA VAL A 125 -10.37 18.32 -4.13
C VAL A 125 -10.90 17.45 -5.27
N GLU A 126 -12.23 17.31 -5.39
CA GLU A 126 -12.84 16.56 -6.49
C GLU A 126 -12.53 17.16 -7.87
N HIS A 127 -12.60 18.48 -8.00
CA HIS A 127 -12.29 19.16 -9.26
C HIS A 127 -10.82 18.97 -9.65
N LEU A 128 -9.92 19.02 -8.66
CA LEU A 128 -8.50 18.77 -8.87
C LEU A 128 -8.25 17.32 -9.28
N LEU A 129 -8.91 16.35 -8.63
CA LEU A 129 -8.78 14.97 -9.04
C LEU A 129 -9.31 14.77 -10.46
N ARG A 130 -10.48 15.32 -10.82
CA ARG A 130 -10.99 15.24 -12.20
C ARG A 130 -10.01 15.80 -13.22
N ALA A 131 -9.43 16.97 -12.96
CA ALA A 131 -8.40 17.56 -13.82
C ALA A 131 -7.15 16.67 -13.96
N LEU A 132 -6.62 16.13 -12.85
CA LEU A 132 -5.49 15.20 -12.88
C LEU A 132 -5.78 13.93 -13.69
N LEU A 133 -7.04 13.48 -13.73
CA LEU A 133 -7.44 12.26 -14.43
C LEU A 133 -7.68 12.48 -15.93
N GLU A 134 -7.72 13.72 -16.42
CA GLU A 134 -7.94 14.04 -17.84
C GLU A 134 -6.64 14.10 -18.64
N GLU A 135 -5.58 14.59 -18.02
CA GLU A 135 -4.26 14.78 -18.63
C GLU A 135 -3.37 13.53 -18.52
N ASP A 136 -2.42 13.40 -19.44
CA ASP A 136 -1.33 12.43 -19.35
C ASP A 136 -0.21 13.01 -18.46
N ASN A 137 -0.10 12.51 -17.24
CA ASN A 137 0.80 13.03 -16.21
C ASN A 137 1.23 11.92 -15.24
N ARG A 138 2.14 12.25 -14.31
CA ARG A 138 2.65 11.29 -13.33
C ARG A 138 1.59 10.75 -12.39
N ALA A 139 0.50 11.49 -12.11
CA ALA A 139 -0.63 10.95 -11.36
C ALA A 139 -1.31 9.79 -12.12
N GLY A 140 -1.47 9.91 -13.45
CA GLY A 140 -1.92 8.84 -14.32
C GLY A 140 -0.97 7.63 -14.31
N GLU A 141 0.34 7.87 -14.33
CA GLU A 141 1.35 6.80 -14.24
C GLU A 141 1.31 6.07 -12.88
N VAL A 142 1.13 6.79 -11.77
CA VAL A 142 0.93 6.19 -10.43
C VAL A 142 -0.30 5.28 -10.41
N LEU A 143 -1.41 5.71 -11.01
CA LEU A 143 -2.63 4.89 -11.11
C LEU A 143 -2.38 3.62 -11.93
N ALA A 144 -1.69 3.74 -13.06
CA ALA A 144 -1.34 2.59 -13.90
C ALA A 144 -0.44 1.59 -13.16
N LEU A 145 0.55 2.08 -12.40
CA LEU A 145 1.39 1.24 -11.56
C LEU A 145 0.57 0.53 -10.47
N CYS A 146 -0.44 1.18 -9.90
CA CYS A 146 -1.41 0.55 -9.01
C CYS A 146 -2.34 -0.47 -9.67
N GLY A 147 -2.28 -0.66 -10.99
CA GLY A 147 -3.15 -1.57 -11.73
C GLY A 147 -4.57 -1.01 -11.93
N THR A 148 -4.77 0.30 -11.79
CA THR A 148 -6.03 0.98 -12.07
C THR A 148 -5.86 2.01 -13.19
N SER A 149 -6.92 2.73 -13.55
CA SER A 149 -6.92 3.73 -14.60
C SER A 149 -7.64 5.01 -14.18
N PRO A 150 -7.30 6.16 -14.79
CA PRO A 150 -8.05 7.41 -14.59
C PRO A 150 -9.55 7.27 -14.83
N ARG A 151 -9.96 6.40 -15.77
CA ARG A 151 -11.36 6.13 -16.08
C ARG A 151 -12.07 5.39 -14.94
N ALA A 152 -11.42 4.41 -14.34
CA ALA A 152 -12.00 3.63 -13.23
C ALA A 152 -12.22 4.52 -11.99
N VAL A 153 -11.24 5.36 -11.66
CA VAL A 153 -11.37 6.33 -10.56
C VAL A 153 -12.48 7.35 -10.84
N ARG A 154 -12.60 7.87 -12.07
CA ARG A 154 -13.72 8.75 -12.46
C ARG A 154 -15.07 8.07 -12.25
N ALA A 155 -15.22 6.82 -12.70
CA ALA A 155 -16.46 6.08 -12.50
C ALA A 155 -16.84 5.94 -11.02
N ARG A 156 -15.86 5.75 -10.12
CA ARG A 156 -16.08 5.73 -8.66
C ARG A 156 -16.53 7.08 -8.12
N LEU A 157 -15.90 8.17 -8.55
CA LEU A 157 -16.30 9.53 -8.16
C LEU A 157 -17.74 9.84 -8.58
N ASP A 158 -18.15 9.33 -9.75
CA ASP A 158 -19.51 9.48 -10.28
C ASP A 158 -20.53 8.53 -9.60
N GLY A 159 -20.11 7.81 -8.56
CA GLY A 159 -20.99 6.96 -7.75
C GLY A 159 -21.20 5.54 -8.30
N THR A 160 -20.40 5.10 -9.28
CA THR A 160 -20.45 3.71 -9.74
C THR A 160 -19.94 2.81 -8.61
N PRO A 161 -20.77 1.92 -8.05
CA PRO A 161 -20.40 1.13 -6.89
C PRO A 161 -19.21 0.22 -7.21
N ALA A 162 -18.26 0.14 -6.28
CA ALA A 162 -17.20 -0.85 -6.32
C ALA A 162 -17.80 -2.25 -6.45
N PRO A 163 -17.22 -3.13 -7.31
CA PRO A 163 -17.45 -4.55 -7.15
C PRO A 163 -17.22 -4.89 -5.68
N PRO A 164 -18.11 -5.67 -5.04
CA PRO A 164 -17.89 -6.06 -3.67
C PRO A 164 -16.52 -6.76 -3.57
N PRO A 165 -15.72 -6.50 -2.52
CA PRO A 165 -14.53 -7.30 -2.27
C PRO A 165 -14.95 -8.77 -2.16
N GLY A 166 -14.30 -9.65 -2.94
CA GLY A 166 -14.71 -11.06 -3.07
C GLY A 166 -15.86 -11.35 -4.02
N GLY A 167 -16.25 -10.38 -4.85
CA GLY A 167 -17.14 -10.64 -5.98
C GLY A 167 -16.51 -11.62 -6.96
N ALA A 168 -17.28 -12.09 -7.94
CA ALA A 168 -16.81 -13.04 -8.95
C ALA A 168 -15.56 -12.58 -9.73
N ASP A 169 -15.29 -11.27 -9.72
CA ASP A 169 -14.15 -10.63 -10.37
C ASP A 169 -12.98 -10.31 -9.42
N ASP A 170 -13.09 -10.56 -8.10
CA ASP A 170 -11.96 -10.41 -7.16
C ASP A 170 -11.11 -11.70 -7.19
N PRO A 171 -9.90 -11.66 -7.77
CA PRO A 171 -9.09 -12.85 -7.96
C PRO A 171 -8.48 -13.36 -6.64
N LEU A 172 -8.63 -12.62 -5.55
CA LEU A 172 -8.06 -12.97 -4.25
C LEU A 172 -9.09 -13.74 -3.39
N PRO A 173 -8.76 -14.95 -2.89
CA PRO A 173 -9.61 -15.68 -1.97
C PRO A 173 -10.06 -14.84 -0.77
N THR A 174 -11.31 -14.97 -0.35
CA THR A 174 -11.91 -14.19 0.76
C THR A 174 -11.11 -14.28 2.06
N LEU A 175 -10.44 -15.40 2.31
CA LEU A 175 -9.58 -15.60 3.49
C LEU A 175 -8.39 -14.63 3.54
N LEU A 176 -7.96 -14.09 2.40
CA LEU A 176 -6.83 -13.16 2.30
C LEU A 176 -7.23 -11.69 2.32
N HIS A 177 -8.54 -11.38 2.28
CA HIS A 177 -8.99 -9.99 2.33
C HIS A 177 -8.51 -9.25 3.58
N PRO A 178 -8.57 -9.81 4.81
CA PRO A 178 -8.05 -9.12 5.97
C PRO A 178 -6.56 -8.73 5.83
N THR A 179 -5.74 -9.64 5.31
CA THR A 179 -4.31 -9.40 5.05
C THR A 179 -4.13 -8.30 4.00
N ARG A 180 -4.88 -8.35 2.89
CA ARG A 180 -4.91 -7.31 1.86
C ARG A 180 -5.28 -5.95 2.41
N GLU A 181 -6.36 -5.84 3.18
CA GLU A 181 -6.84 -4.56 3.70
C GLU A 181 -5.81 -3.90 4.62
N VAL A 182 -5.08 -4.67 5.42
CA VAL A 182 -3.99 -4.14 6.24
C VAL A 182 -2.80 -3.73 5.35
N LEU A 183 -2.44 -4.50 4.31
CA LEU A 183 -1.30 -4.20 3.43
C LEU A 183 -1.54 -2.91 2.65
N LEU A 184 -2.77 -2.73 2.16
CA LEU A 184 -3.22 -1.51 1.52
C LEU A 184 -3.40 -0.36 2.51
N GLY A 185 -3.28 -0.57 3.82
CA GLY A 185 -3.49 0.46 4.84
C GLY A 185 -4.95 0.92 4.97
N ARG A 186 -5.90 0.13 4.47
CA ARG A 186 -7.35 0.34 4.62
C ARG A 186 -7.85 -0.14 5.99
N ALA A 187 -7.19 -1.15 6.54
CA ALA A 187 -7.43 -1.68 7.88
C ALA A 187 -6.19 -1.53 8.77
N HIS A 188 -6.38 -1.73 10.07
CA HIS A 188 -5.31 -1.80 11.05
C HIS A 188 -5.50 -3.05 11.91
N TYR A 189 -4.41 -3.66 12.36
CA TYR A 189 -4.45 -4.73 13.35
C TYR A 189 -5.15 -4.23 14.62
N GLN A 190 -6.33 -4.77 14.91
CA GLN A 190 -7.22 -4.25 15.96
C GLN A 190 -6.58 -4.38 17.36
N ARG A 191 -5.66 -5.33 17.53
CA ARG A 191 -5.02 -5.66 18.82
C ARG A 191 -3.55 -5.24 18.94
N ALA A 192 -3.02 -4.47 18.00
CA ALA A 192 -1.72 -3.84 18.21
C ALA A 192 -1.76 -2.95 19.47
N THR A 193 -0.73 -3.02 20.31
CA THR A 193 -0.62 -2.14 21.50
C THR A 193 -0.78 -0.68 21.08
N PHE A 194 -1.32 0.16 21.97
CA PHE A 194 -1.64 1.57 21.65
C PHE A 194 -0.48 2.30 20.97
N TRP A 195 0.75 2.07 21.43
CA TRP A 195 1.97 2.62 20.84
C TRP A 195 2.28 2.08 19.45
N ARG A 196 2.07 0.78 19.20
CA ARG A 196 2.18 0.20 17.86
C ARG A 196 1.11 0.75 16.92
N ARG A 197 -0.16 0.88 17.37
CA ARG A 197 -1.22 1.54 16.59
C ARG A 197 -0.87 2.98 16.22
N TRP A 198 -0.28 3.72 17.16
CA TRP A 198 0.18 5.09 16.90
C TRP A 198 1.33 5.14 15.88
N LEU A 199 2.33 4.26 16.00
CA LEU A 199 3.44 4.15 15.07
C LEU A 199 2.97 3.78 13.64
N LEU A 200 2.10 2.77 13.53
CA LEU A 200 1.52 2.31 12.26
C LEU A 200 0.70 3.40 11.57
N ARG A 201 0.01 4.26 12.34
CA ARG A 201 -0.84 5.34 11.80
C ARG A 201 -0.02 6.56 11.34
N ARG A 202 1.17 6.78 11.90
CA ARG A 202 2.00 7.96 11.58
C ARG A 202 3.02 7.71 10.48
N ILE A 203 3.42 6.47 10.28
CA ILE A 203 4.40 6.13 9.26
C ILE A 203 3.63 5.41 8.15
N ALA A 204 3.51 6.04 6.99
CA ALA A 204 3.07 5.39 5.75
C ALA A 204 4.15 4.39 5.28
N VAL A 205 4.41 3.37 6.12
CA VAL A 205 5.31 2.28 5.80
C VAL A 205 4.59 1.40 4.81
N ASN A 206 5.18 1.24 3.64
CA ASN A 206 4.81 0.17 2.76
C ASN A 206 5.28 -1.15 3.40
N TRP A 207 4.39 -1.82 4.14
CA TRP A 207 4.81 -3.02 4.85
C TRP A 207 5.17 -4.18 3.94
N ALA A 208 4.67 -4.19 2.71
CA ALA A 208 5.09 -5.15 1.71
C ALA A 208 6.56 -4.98 1.28
N SER A 209 7.21 -3.86 1.60
CA SER A 209 8.67 -3.73 1.44
C SER A 209 9.45 -4.31 2.63
N ARG A 210 8.77 -4.82 3.67
CA ARG A 210 9.36 -5.41 4.88
C ARG A 210 8.67 -6.73 5.25
N PRO A 211 8.75 -7.74 4.37
CA PRO A 211 7.93 -8.94 4.49
C PRO A 211 8.25 -9.77 5.74
N ALA A 212 9.51 -9.82 6.21
CA ALA A 212 9.83 -10.54 7.46
C ALA A 212 9.14 -9.92 8.68
N TRP A 213 9.22 -8.58 8.79
CA TRP A 213 8.56 -7.86 9.89
C TRP A 213 7.04 -8.01 9.82
N TRP A 214 6.48 -7.96 8.62
CA TRP A 214 5.05 -8.16 8.40
C TRP A 214 4.60 -9.54 8.83
N VAL A 215 5.29 -10.59 8.39
CA VAL A 215 4.97 -11.98 8.71
C VAL A 215 4.88 -12.18 10.21
N ARG A 216 5.76 -11.53 10.99
CA ARG A 216 5.66 -11.54 12.45
C ARG A 216 4.30 -11.04 12.94
N MET A 217 3.81 -9.91 12.43
CA MET A 217 2.51 -9.35 12.85
C MET A 217 1.34 -10.22 12.40
N GLU A 218 1.37 -10.64 11.13
CA GLU A 218 0.31 -11.46 10.54
C GLU A 218 0.23 -12.85 11.19
N THR A 219 1.34 -13.41 11.69
CA THR A 219 1.36 -14.68 12.44
C THR A 219 0.38 -14.68 13.61
N TYR A 220 0.37 -13.59 14.40
CA TYR A 220 -0.52 -13.47 15.56
C TYR A 220 -1.99 -13.35 15.13
N GLU A 221 -2.25 -12.69 14.00
CA GLU A 221 -3.60 -12.51 13.48
C GLU A 221 -4.14 -13.80 12.86
N GLN A 222 -3.31 -14.58 12.17
CA GLN A 222 -3.66 -15.90 11.66
C GLN A 222 -4.02 -16.84 12.81
N ALA A 223 -3.21 -16.88 13.87
CA ALA A 223 -3.52 -17.63 15.09
C ALA A 223 -4.85 -17.17 15.71
N HIS A 224 -5.09 -15.86 15.77
CA HIS A 224 -6.33 -15.34 16.31
C HIS A 224 -7.56 -15.73 15.49
N ARG A 225 -7.50 -15.64 14.16
CA ARG A 225 -8.60 -16.00 13.25
C ARG A 225 -8.99 -17.48 13.36
N LEU A 226 -8.02 -18.34 13.65
CA LEU A 226 -8.23 -19.77 13.90
C LEU A 226 -8.64 -20.08 15.36
N GLY A 227 -8.91 -19.08 16.18
CA GLY A 227 -9.38 -19.25 17.56
C GLY A 227 -8.30 -19.65 18.55
N ALA A 228 -7.02 -19.59 18.17
CA ALA A 228 -5.92 -19.80 19.11
C ALA A 228 -5.92 -18.69 20.17
N ARG A 229 -5.48 -19.02 21.39
CA ARG A 229 -5.29 -18.01 22.43
C ARG A 229 -4.28 -16.98 21.92
N PRO A 230 -4.49 -15.66 22.17
CA PRO A 230 -3.65 -14.59 21.61
C PRO A 230 -2.14 -14.70 21.89
N THR A 231 -1.75 -15.52 22.87
CA THR A 231 -0.36 -15.73 23.32
C THR A 231 0.23 -17.08 22.90
N ALA A 232 -0.47 -17.87 22.08
CA ALA A 232 -0.03 -19.20 21.70
C ALA A 232 0.01 -19.44 20.17
N PRO A 233 0.60 -18.55 19.36
CA PRO A 233 0.91 -18.91 17.98
C PRO A 233 1.91 -20.07 17.95
N GLY A 234 1.66 -21.03 17.07
CA GLY A 234 2.63 -22.06 16.65
C GLY A 234 3.23 -21.75 15.27
N THR A 235 4.23 -22.52 14.86
CA THR A 235 4.92 -22.30 13.57
C THR A 235 4.02 -22.48 12.34
N GLU A 236 2.94 -23.26 12.43
CA GLU A 236 1.89 -23.38 11.41
C GLU A 236 1.25 -22.02 11.04
N HIS A 237 1.15 -21.11 12.01
CA HIS A 237 0.60 -19.78 11.79
C HIS A 237 1.60 -18.86 11.09
N VAL A 238 2.90 -19.10 11.26
CA VAL A 238 3.95 -18.41 10.51
C VAL A 238 3.86 -18.81 9.04
N LEU A 239 3.65 -20.10 8.76
CA LEU A 239 3.52 -20.59 7.39
C LEU A 239 2.28 -20.00 6.69
N LEU A 240 1.14 -19.91 7.41
CA LEU A 240 -0.03 -19.18 6.94
C LEU A 240 0.27 -17.70 6.67
N ALA A 241 0.96 -17.02 7.58
CA ALA A 241 1.31 -15.62 7.42
C ALA A 241 2.23 -15.38 6.21
N VAL A 242 3.23 -16.24 5.99
CA VAL A 242 4.13 -16.17 4.82
C VAL A 242 3.34 -16.32 3.52
N LEU A 243 2.50 -17.36 3.41
CA LEU A 243 1.69 -17.62 2.21
C LEU A 243 0.69 -16.49 1.96
N ALA A 244 -0.02 -16.04 3.00
CA ALA A 244 -0.96 -14.93 2.89
C ALA A 244 -0.30 -13.66 2.36
N THR A 245 0.87 -13.32 2.89
CA THR A 245 1.61 -12.12 2.47
C THR A 245 2.11 -12.27 1.04
N TYR A 246 2.64 -13.43 0.68
CA TYR A 246 3.13 -13.71 -0.67
C TYR A 246 2.03 -13.67 -1.73
N GLU A 247 0.89 -14.33 -1.49
CA GLU A 247 -0.22 -14.38 -2.44
C GLU A 247 -0.85 -13.00 -2.64
N VAL A 248 -0.96 -12.20 -1.58
CA VAL A 248 -1.39 -10.79 -1.74
C VAL A 248 -0.36 -10.01 -2.53
N ALA A 249 0.93 -10.13 -2.21
CA ALA A 249 1.99 -9.43 -2.94
C ALA A 249 2.00 -9.77 -4.45
N LEU A 250 1.75 -11.03 -4.83
CA LEU A 250 1.63 -11.43 -6.25
C LEU A 250 0.47 -10.74 -6.97
N ARG A 251 -0.64 -10.46 -6.28
CA ARG A 251 -1.82 -9.79 -6.86
C ARG A 251 -1.71 -8.28 -6.86
N TYR A 252 -0.91 -7.72 -5.96
CA TYR A 252 -0.70 -6.29 -5.79
C TYR A 252 0.80 -5.96 -5.93
N PRO A 253 1.40 -6.16 -7.11
CA PRO A 253 2.85 -6.02 -7.30
C PRO A 253 3.36 -4.61 -6.99
N HIS A 254 2.52 -3.59 -7.07
CA HIS A 254 2.86 -2.22 -6.68
C HIS A 254 3.08 -2.03 -5.17
N LEU A 255 2.69 -3.01 -4.35
CA LEU A 255 3.06 -3.06 -2.95
C LEU A 255 4.49 -3.53 -2.75
N THR A 256 5.04 -4.29 -3.69
CA THR A 256 6.42 -4.74 -3.64
C THR A 256 7.29 -3.80 -4.46
N ALA A 257 8.25 -3.13 -3.82
CA ALA A 257 9.29 -2.44 -4.59
C ALA A 257 9.96 -3.45 -5.54
N GLU A 258 10.39 -3.01 -6.72
CA GLU A 258 10.90 -3.88 -7.79
C GLU A 258 12.02 -4.80 -7.27
N ASP A 259 12.88 -4.29 -6.39
CA ASP A 259 13.96 -5.05 -5.72
C ASP A 259 13.47 -5.93 -4.55
N ALA A 260 12.47 -5.49 -3.78
CA ALA A 260 11.90 -6.25 -2.67
C ALA A 260 11.06 -7.46 -3.15
N SER A 261 10.50 -7.37 -4.36
CA SER A 261 9.70 -8.42 -4.99
C SER A 261 10.51 -9.68 -5.32
N ARG A 262 11.83 -9.54 -5.58
CA ARG A 262 12.68 -10.65 -6.05
C ARG A 262 13.30 -11.48 -4.94
N THR A 263 13.63 -10.88 -3.79
CA THR A 263 14.32 -11.60 -2.69
C THR A 263 13.54 -11.60 -1.38
N GLY A 264 12.72 -10.58 -1.10
CA GLY A 264 12.00 -10.46 0.16
C GLY A 264 10.95 -11.55 0.39
N TYR A 265 10.40 -12.11 -0.70
CA TYR A 265 9.30 -13.08 -0.67
C TYR A 265 9.72 -14.52 -0.94
N GLU A 266 11.02 -14.80 -0.88
CA GLU A 266 11.60 -16.10 -1.22
C GLU A 266 10.99 -17.27 -0.45
N GLY A 267 10.65 -17.08 0.83
CA GLY A 267 10.00 -18.11 1.64
C GLY A 267 8.61 -18.47 1.11
N GLY A 268 7.82 -17.47 0.73
CA GLY A 268 6.49 -17.69 0.14
C GLY A 268 6.57 -18.35 -1.24
N ARG A 269 7.50 -17.88 -2.08
CA ARG A 269 7.77 -18.48 -3.40
C ARG A 269 8.12 -19.97 -3.28
N ARG A 270 9.05 -20.31 -2.38
CA ARG A 270 9.47 -21.70 -2.14
C ARG A 270 8.31 -22.60 -1.70
N LEU A 271 7.44 -22.10 -0.82
CA LEU A 271 6.25 -22.85 -0.39
C LEU A 271 5.27 -23.07 -1.54
N ALA A 272 5.03 -22.03 -2.35
CA ALA A 272 4.16 -22.12 -3.53
C ALA A 272 4.71 -23.07 -4.60
N GLU A 273 6.03 -23.09 -4.82
CA GLU A 273 6.69 -24.03 -5.73
C GLU A 273 6.60 -25.47 -5.27
N ALA A 274 6.53 -25.71 -3.95
CA ALA A 274 6.21 -27.00 -3.37
C ALA A 274 4.70 -27.35 -3.44
N GLY A 275 3.88 -26.48 -4.05
CA GLY A 275 2.46 -26.70 -4.25
C GLY A 275 1.58 -26.33 -3.05
N LEU A 276 2.11 -25.58 -2.08
CA LEU A 276 1.32 -25.07 -0.95
C LEU A 276 0.71 -23.71 -1.30
N ASP A 277 -0.56 -23.53 -0.96
CA ASP A 277 -1.23 -22.23 -0.93
C ASP A 277 -1.88 -22.01 0.43
N HIS A 278 -2.19 -20.75 0.74
CA HIS A 278 -2.78 -20.34 2.00
C HIS A 278 -4.08 -21.08 2.27
N ALA A 279 -4.93 -21.25 1.25
CA ALA A 279 -6.24 -21.88 1.41
C ALA A 279 -6.10 -23.36 1.85
N THR A 280 -5.20 -24.11 1.22
CA THR A 280 -4.94 -25.53 1.51
C THR A 280 -4.35 -25.70 2.91
N VAL A 281 -3.36 -24.89 3.27
CA VAL A 281 -2.77 -24.92 4.62
C VAL A 281 -3.80 -24.50 5.67
N HIS A 282 -4.58 -23.46 5.40
CA HIS A 282 -5.60 -22.97 6.32
C HIS A 282 -6.67 -24.05 6.56
N ALA A 283 -7.13 -24.74 5.52
CA ALA A 283 -8.08 -25.84 5.65
C ALA A 283 -7.50 -27.03 6.46
N ALA A 284 -6.21 -27.36 6.27
CA ALA A 284 -5.54 -28.41 7.02
C ALA A 284 -5.45 -28.08 8.52
N VAL A 285 -5.06 -26.84 8.86
CA VAL A 285 -4.95 -26.38 10.26
C VAL A 285 -6.33 -26.24 10.90
N ALA A 286 -7.27 -25.57 10.24
CA ALA A 286 -8.61 -25.33 10.78
C ALA A 286 -9.42 -26.63 10.99
N GLY A 287 -9.25 -27.60 10.08
CA GLY A 287 -9.94 -28.88 10.17
C GLY A 287 -9.24 -29.93 11.04
N GLY A 288 -8.01 -29.67 11.50
CA GLY A 288 -7.24 -30.64 12.29
C GLY A 288 -6.92 -31.95 11.56
N HIS A 289 -6.91 -31.92 10.23
CA HIS A 289 -6.71 -33.12 9.39
C HIS A 289 -5.28 -33.65 9.43
N VAL A 290 -4.32 -32.80 9.77
CA VAL A 290 -2.91 -33.17 9.95
C VAL A 290 -2.62 -33.16 11.45
N ALA A 291 -2.16 -34.29 11.98
CA ALA A 291 -1.73 -34.37 13.37
C ALA A 291 -0.38 -33.66 13.54
N LEU A 292 -0.39 -32.52 14.23
CA LEU A 292 0.79 -31.69 14.43
C LEU A 292 1.36 -31.90 15.85
N ALA A 293 2.60 -32.38 15.94
CA ALA A 293 3.35 -32.44 17.18
C ALA A 293 3.69 -31.02 17.69
N ALA A 294 4.12 -30.90 18.95
CA ALA A 294 4.57 -29.60 19.46
C ALA A 294 5.83 -29.11 18.72
N ASP A 295 5.96 -27.78 18.58
CA ASP A 295 7.19 -27.18 18.07
C ASP A 295 8.36 -27.47 19.03
N ALA A 296 9.57 -27.62 18.47
CA ALA A 296 10.79 -27.85 19.25
C ALA A 296 11.09 -26.70 20.24
N ARG A 297 10.68 -25.48 19.88
CA ARG A 297 10.83 -24.26 20.68
C ARG A 297 9.70 -23.28 20.38
N PRO A 298 9.44 -22.29 21.25
CA PRO A 298 8.38 -21.30 21.04
C PRO A 298 8.56 -20.52 19.74
N VAL A 299 7.46 -20.24 19.03
CA VAL A 299 7.48 -19.50 17.75
C VAL A 299 8.17 -18.12 17.86
N ALA A 300 8.10 -17.49 19.03
CA ALA A 300 8.72 -16.20 19.30
C ALA A 300 10.24 -16.23 19.09
N GLU A 301 10.91 -17.36 19.39
CA GLU A 301 12.35 -17.48 19.20
C GLU A 301 12.74 -17.42 17.71
N TYR A 302 12.01 -18.10 16.84
CA TYR A 302 12.23 -18.05 15.39
C TYR A 302 12.03 -16.64 14.83
N LEU A 303 10.99 -15.93 15.31
CA LEU A 303 10.66 -14.57 14.86
C LEU A 303 11.68 -13.54 15.37
N ASP A 304 12.14 -13.68 16.62
CA ASP A 304 13.12 -12.78 17.22
C ASP A 304 14.52 -12.95 16.61
N GLU A 305 14.91 -14.16 16.24
CA GLU A 305 16.14 -14.41 15.48
C GLU A 305 16.13 -13.70 14.12
N THR A 306 15.02 -13.80 13.38
CA THR A 306 14.84 -13.11 12.10
C THR A 306 14.92 -11.58 12.27
N GLU A 307 14.39 -11.05 13.38
CA GLU A 307 14.49 -9.62 13.68
C GLU A 307 15.92 -9.19 14.07
N ARG A 308 16.69 -10.04 14.76
CA ARG A 308 18.11 -9.75 15.05
C ARG A 308 18.93 -9.66 13.76
N GLU A 309 18.73 -10.60 12.84
CA GLU A 309 19.35 -10.56 11.50
C GLU A 309 18.97 -9.28 10.73
N THR A 310 17.71 -8.83 10.87
CA THR A 310 17.25 -7.55 10.27
C THR A 310 18.03 -6.34 10.82
N ARG A 311 18.32 -6.33 12.12
CA ARG A 311 19.04 -5.22 12.79
C ARG A 311 20.52 -5.22 12.42
N GLU A 312 21.12 -6.39 12.31
CA GLU A 312 22.55 -6.55 12.01
C GLU A 312 22.87 -6.33 10.52
N GLY A 313 21.97 -6.74 9.61
CA GLY A 313 22.15 -6.64 8.16
C GLY A 313 21.74 -5.30 7.53
N GLY A 314 21.17 -4.36 8.30
CA GLY A 314 20.75 -3.05 7.80
C GLY A 314 19.53 -3.05 6.86
N GLY A 315 18.80 -4.17 6.75
CA GLY A 315 17.66 -4.36 5.85
C GLY A 315 16.73 -5.50 6.28
N ASP A 316 15.55 -5.59 5.67
CA ASP A 316 14.63 -6.72 5.89
C ASP A 316 15.21 -8.00 5.25
N PRO A 317 15.42 -9.09 6.00
CA PRO A 317 16.05 -10.32 5.51
C PRO A 317 15.14 -11.13 4.58
N GLY A 318 13.89 -10.69 4.39
CA GLY A 318 12.90 -11.44 3.67
C GLY A 318 12.35 -12.63 4.44
N THR A 319 11.48 -13.38 3.77
CA THR A 319 10.81 -14.57 4.34
C THR A 319 11.62 -15.85 4.17
N GLY A 320 12.66 -15.84 3.32
CA GLY A 320 13.47 -17.01 2.99
C GLY A 320 14.15 -17.65 4.20
N PRO A 321 15.01 -16.92 4.94
CA PRO A 321 15.74 -17.47 6.09
C PRO A 321 14.81 -18.04 7.18
N LEU A 322 13.69 -17.36 7.44
CA LEU A 322 12.68 -17.82 8.39
C LEU A 322 12.06 -19.16 7.96
N VAL A 323 11.60 -19.27 6.70
CA VAL A 323 11.02 -20.51 6.18
C VAL A 323 12.06 -21.63 6.17
N GLU A 324 13.29 -21.35 5.75
CA GLU A 324 14.38 -22.33 5.73
C GLU A 324 14.65 -22.93 7.12
N ARG A 325 14.63 -22.10 8.17
CA ARG A 325 14.79 -22.56 9.56
C ARG A 325 13.61 -23.41 10.02
N LEU A 326 12.39 -22.97 9.75
CA LEU A 326 11.17 -23.71 10.10
C LEU A 326 11.12 -25.10 9.46
N LEU A 327 11.59 -25.23 8.21
CA LEU A 327 11.58 -26.50 7.48
C LEU A 327 12.75 -27.44 7.86
N ARG A 328 13.82 -26.93 8.49
CA ARG A 328 14.96 -27.76 8.93
C ARG A 328 14.77 -28.39 10.30
N GLU A 329 14.01 -27.74 11.17
CA GLU A 329 13.75 -28.17 12.53
C GLU A 329 12.43 -28.96 12.61
N PRO A 330 12.23 -29.83 13.63
CA PRO A 330 10.97 -30.55 13.81
C PRO A 330 9.88 -29.61 14.33
N THR A 331 9.34 -28.80 13.41
CA THR A 331 8.29 -27.81 13.66
C THR A 331 6.97 -28.28 13.07
N ARG A 332 5.86 -27.67 13.52
CA ARG A 332 4.53 -27.86 12.91
C ARG A 332 4.50 -27.37 11.47
N ALA A 333 5.19 -26.28 11.16
CA ALA A 333 5.36 -25.79 9.79
C ALA A 333 6.03 -26.83 8.88
N GLY A 334 7.12 -27.45 9.34
CA GLY A 334 7.80 -28.53 8.61
C GLY A 334 6.90 -29.74 8.40
N GLN A 335 6.16 -30.16 9.43
CA GLN A 335 5.19 -31.27 9.33
C GLN A 335 4.08 -30.98 8.32
N LEU A 336 3.54 -29.75 8.29
CA LEU A 336 2.55 -29.34 7.28
C LEU A 336 3.14 -29.32 5.87
N PHE A 337 4.37 -28.82 5.73
CA PHE A 337 5.08 -28.83 4.46
C PHE A 337 5.26 -30.25 3.92
N ASP A 338 5.71 -31.18 4.75
CA ASP A 338 5.91 -32.58 4.37
C ASP A 338 4.60 -33.31 4.06
N ALA A 339 3.51 -32.97 4.77
CA ALA A 339 2.21 -33.61 4.59
C ALA A 339 1.44 -33.10 3.35
N LEU A 340 1.57 -31.81 3.02
CA LEU A 340 0.78 -31.15 1.97
C LEU A 340 1.57 -30.87 0.69
N GLY A 341 2.91 -30.83 0.78
CA GLY A 341 3.78 -30.54 -0.35
C GLY A 341 3.71 -31.61 -1.44
N ARG A 342 3.70 -31.18 -2.70
CA ARG A 342 3.85 -32.08 -3.83
C ARG A 342 5.31 -32.51 -3.90
N ARG A 343 5.54 -33.82 -3.84
CA ARG A 343 6.85 -34.42 -4.14
C ARG A 343 7.08 -34.46 -5.65
#